data_AF-S7WPX4-F1
#
_entry.id   AF-S7WPX4-F1
#
_cell.length_a   1.000
_cell.length_b   1.000
_cell.length_c   1.000
_cell.angle_alpha   90.00
_cell.angle_beta   90.00
_cell.angle_gamma   90.00
#
_symmetry.space_group_name_H-M   'P 1'
#
loop_
_entity.id
_entity.type
_entity.pdbx_description
1 polymer ?
#
loop_
_entity_poly.entity_id
_entity_poly.type
_entity_poly.pdbx_seq_one_letter_code
_entity_poly.pdbx_strand_id
1 'polypeptide(L)'
;MSSCGKSDSYKKLLAEKYYLVAANEKLTETMVHDIFSPPVASRIYAYPSIAAYEVAVLAAPDEFYSLMGQLNESSALSINAADYEQANFQLASLAAYYKVAIQLIFTEQFLIEDREALFEEIKNAGMPEEEFQASLALGEAVADEILAYASEDNYHQSRSFGKYTVKNDLGSWKPTPPAYIESIEPHWNKIRPFFLDSASQFAPVAPPPFDTIPESTFFSRCHGCHGCRK
;
A
#
# COMPACT_ATOMS: atom_id res chain seq x y z
N MET A 1 -46.01 -14.09 13.20
CA MET A 1 -45.08 -12.99 13.51
C MET A 1 -43.84 -13.61 14.11
N SER A 2 -42.86 -13.96 13.27
CA SER A 2 -41.58 -14.51 13.76
C SER A 2 -40.75 -13.34 14.27
N SER A 3 -40.33 -13.44 15.51
CA SER A 3 -39.49 -12.45 16.19
C SER A 3 -38.15 -12.36 15.46
N CYS A 4 -37.82 -11.19 14.89
CA CYS A 4 -36.46 -10.86 14.48
C CYS A 4 -35.60 -10.76 15.74
N GLY A 5 -34.99 -11.88 16.15
CA GLY A 5 -33.85 -11.83 17.05
C GLY A 5 -32.70 -11.14 16.34
N LYS A 6 -32.03 -10.20 17.02
CA LYS A 6 -30.78 -9.60 16.54
C LYS A 6 -29.81 -10.75 16.22
N SER A 7 -29.45 -10.92 14.95
CA SER A 7 -28.54 -11.96 14.51
C SER A 7 -27.11 -11.52 14.80
N ASP A 8 -26.42 -12.20 15.72
CA ASP A 8 -24.99 -11.99 15.96
C ASP A 8 -24.11 -12.70 14.90
N SER A 9 -24.70 -13.21 13.81
CA SER A 9 -23.96 -13.95 12.77
C SER A 9 -22.87 -13.11 12.11
N TYR A 10 -23.05 -11.80 11.96
CA TYR A 10 -22.04 -10.91 11.39
C TYR A 10 -20.77 -10.85 12.24
N LYS A 11 -20.86 -10.97 13.57
CA LYS A 11 -19.69 -10.99 14.47
C LYS A 11 -18.84 -12.22 14.20
N LYS A 12 -19.48 -13.38 14.06
CA LYS A 12 -18.80 -14.63 13.71
C LYS A 12 -18.18 -14.54 12.31
N LEU A 13 -18.91 -13.98 11.35
CA LEU A 13 -18.44 -13.76 9.98
C LEU A 13 -17.15 -12.92 9.96
N LEU A 14 -17.14 -11.79 10.66
CA LEU A 14 -15.98 -10.89 10.74
C LEU A 14 -14.81 -11.47 11.55
N ALA A 15 -15.08 -12.34 12.51
CA ALA A 15 -14.03 -13.00 13.30
C ALA A 15 -13.35 -14.17 12.58
N GLU A 16 -14.10 -14.94 11.77
CA GLU A 16 -13.59 -16.16 11.14
C GLU A 16 -13.04 -15.93 9.72
N LYS A 17 -13.50 -14.89 9.02
CA LYS A 17 -13.03 -14.58 7.66
C LYS A 17 -11.89 -13.57 7.66
N TYR A 18 -10.87 -13.86 6.84
CA TYR A 18 -9.73 -12.99 6.60
C TYR A 18 -10.03 -11.94 5.52
N TYR A 19 -11.01 -11.08 5.75
CA TYR A 19 -11.47 -10.11 4.74
C TYR A 19 -10.39 -9.14 4.27
N LEU A 20 -9.47 -8.71 5.15
CA LEU A 20 -8.34 -7.86 4.74
C LEU A 20 -7.37 -8.61 3.81
N VAL A 21 -7.20 -9.92 3.96
CA VAL A 21 -6.37 -10.73 3.06
C VAL A 21 -7.00 -10.79 1.67
N ALA A 22 -8.31 -11.06 1.61
CA ALA A 22 -9.06 -11.07 0.34
C ALA A 22 -9.03 -9.69 -0.34
N ALA A 23 -9.21 -8.60 0.41
CA ALA A 23 -9.09 -7.23 -0.10
C ALA A 23 -7.68 -6.94 -0.66
N ASN A 24 -6.63 -7.46 -0.03
CA ASN A 24 -5.25 -7.33 -0.50
C ASN A 24 -4.95 -8.19 -1.74
N GLU A 25 -5.55 -9.37 -1.86
CA GLU A 25 -5.52 -10.17 -3.07
C GLU A 25 -6.19 -9.41 -4.24
N LYS A 26 -7.37 -8.84 -4.00
CA LYS A 26 -8.07 -8.03 -5.00
C LYS A 26 -7.28 -6.79 -5.42
N LEU A 27 -6.63 -6.11 -4.47
CA LEU A 27 -5.71 -5.00 -4.76
C LEU A 27 -4.54 -5.45 -5.63
N THR A 28 -3.98 -6.63 -5.36
CA THR A 28 -2.89 -7.23 -6.16
C THR A 28 -3.34 -7.51 -7.59
N GLU A 29 -4.49 -8.14 -7.77
CA GLU A 29 -5.07 -8.40 -9.10
C GLU A 29 -5.27 -7.09 -9.88
N THR A 30 -5.78 -6.07 -9.20
CA THR A 30 -6.02 -4.75 -9.80
C THR A 30 -4.71 -4.07 -10.18
N MET A 31 -3.66 -4.19 -9.36
CA MET A 31 -2.34 -3.64 -9.71
C MET A 31 -1.68 -4.34 -10.90
N VAL A 32 -1.90 -5.65 -11.05
CA VAL A 32 -1.45 -6.40 -12.22
C VAL A 32 -2.17 -5.91 -13.48
N HIS A 33 -3.49 -5.73 -13.39
CA HIS A 33 -4.28 -5.17 -14.48
C HIS A 33 -3.84 -3.76 -14.87
N ASP A 34 -3.56 -2.91 -13.88
CA ASP A 34 -3.14 -1.51 -14.07
C ASP A 34 -1.64 -1.36 -14.43
N ILE A 35 -0.89 -2.47 -14.45
CA ILE A 35 0.53 -2.53 -14.83
C ILE A 35 1.38 -1.59 -13.96
N PHE A 36 1.14 -1.60 -12.63
CA PHE A 36 1.99 -0.85 -11.72
C PHE A 36 3.39 -1.43 -11.63
N SER A 37 4.39 -0.55 -11.61
CA SER A 37 5.78 -0.97 -11.44
C SER A 37 6.03 -1.45 -10.00
N PRO A 38 7.04 -2.32 -9.77
CA PRO A 38 7.35 -2.82 -8.43
C PRO A 38 7.50 -1.73 -7.33
N PRO A 39 8.25 -0.64 -7.54
CA PRO A 39 8.33 0.42 -6.52
C PRO A 39 6.97 1.07 -6.23
N VAL A 40 6.16 1.37 -7.25
CA VAL A 40 4.84 1.98 -7.05
C VAL A 40 3.89 1.02 -6.33
N ALA A 41 3.91 -0.27 -6.67
CA ALA A 41 3.12 -1.28 -5.98
C ALA A 41 3.41 -1.33 -4.47
N SER A 42 4.68 -1.17 -4.05
CA SER A 42 5.02 -1.11 -2.62
C SER A 42 4.32 0.03 -1.88
N ARG A 43 4.18 1.20 -2.54
CA ARG A 43 3.44 2.36 -1.99
C ARG A 43 1.95 2.05 -1.87
N ILE A 44 1.38 1.42 -2.90
CA ILE A 44 -0.04 1.06 -2.97
C ILE A 44 -0.41 0.02 -1.90
N TYR A 45 0.47 -0.91 -1.56
CA TYR A 45 0.23 -1.84 -0.45
C TYR A 45 0.33 -1.16 0.93
N ALA A 46 1.30 -0.25 1.10
CA ALA A 46 1.65 0.28 2.41
C ALA A 46 0.53 1.15 3.01
N TYR A 47 0.04 2.16 2.27
CA TYR A 47 -0.92 3.12 2.82
C TYR A 47 -2.28 2.53 3.24
N PRO A 48 -2.94 1.66 2.44
CA PRO A 48 -4.16 0.97 2.87
C PRO A 48 -3.93 0.09 4.09
N SER A 49 -2.77 -0.58 4.16
CA SER A 49 -2.39 -1.40 5.30
C SER A 49 -2.21 -0.57 6.57
N ILE A 50 -1.57 0.59 6.46
CA ILE A 50 -1.43 1.55 7.57
C ILE A 50 -2.81 2.02 8.02
N ALA A 51 -3.72 2.36 7.10
CA ALA A 51 -5.07 2.82 7.44
C ALA A 51 -5.86 1.75 8.21
N ALA A 52 -5.84 0.50 7.75
CA ALA A 52 -6.45 -0.62 8.48
C ALA A 52 -5.79 -0.84 9.85
N TYR A 53 -4.46 -0.75 9.92
CA TYR A 53 -3.71 -0.94 11.16
C TYR A 53 -4.04 0.13 12.20
N GLU A 54 -4.12 1.40 11.81
CA GLU A 54 -4.47 2.48 12.73
C GLU A 54 -5.87 2.32 13.33
N VAL A 55 -6.83 1.81 12.57
CA VAL A 55 -8.15 1.45 13.13
C VAL A 55 -8.01 0.33 14.17
N ALA A 56 -7.17 -0.68 13.91
CA ALA A 56 -6.92 -1.75 14.88
C ALA A 56 -6.23 -1.23 16.16
N VAL A 57 -5.35 -0.24 16.05
CA VAL A 57 -4.74 0.45 17.21
C VAL A 57 -5.80 1.16 18.02
N LEU A 58 -6.74 1.87 17.39
CA LEU A 58 -7.85 2.53 18.09
C LEU A 58 -8.74 1.53 18.85
N ALA A 59 -8.85 0.29 18.38
CA ALA A 59 -9.62 -0.77 19.02
C ALA A 59 -8.93 -1.34 20.27
N ALA A 60 -7.60 -1.38 20.27
CA ALA A 60 -6.79 -1.98 21.33
C ALA A 60 -5.50 -1.15 21.58
N PRO A 61 -5.62 0.08 22.10
CA PRO A 61 -4.50 1.01 22.25
C PRO A 61 -3.46 0.55 23.30
N ASP A 62 -3.83 -0.38 24.18
CA ASP A 62 -2.93 -1.01 25.16
C ASP A 62 -2.14 -2.19 24.56
N GLU A 63 -2.53 -2.69 23.39
CA GLU A 63 -1.89 -3.85 22.72
C GLU A 63 -1.02 -3.44 21.53
N PHE A 64 -1.39 -2.37 20.83
CA PHE A 64 -0.71 -1.90 19.63
C PHE A 64 -0.26 -0.44 19.76
N TYR A 65 0.84 -0.12 19.08
CA TYR A 65 1.37 1.25 19.02
C TYR A 65 1.01 1.87 17.66
N SER A 66 0.41 3.06 17.67
CA SER A 66 0.11 3.83 16.45
C SER A 66 1.38 4.09 15.65
N LEU A 67 1.38 3.84 14.34
CA LEU A 67 2.45 4.24 13.43
C LEU A 67 2.39 5.74 13.15
N MET A 68 1.20 6.31 13.05
CA MET A 68 1.01 7.75 12.86
C MET A 68 1.60 8.52 14.05
N GLY A 69 2.43 9.52 13.75
CA GLY A 69 3.28 10.22 14.72
C GLY A 69 4.65 9.58 14.94
N GLN A 70 4.89 8.36 14.44
CA GLN A 70 6.21 7.72 14.38
C GLN A 70 6.79 7.68 12.96
N LEU A 71 5.94 7.63 11.93
CA LEU A 71 6.40 7.71 10.54
C LEU A 71 6.96 9.11 10.24
N ASN A 72 7.97 9.18 9.38
CA ASN A 72 8.58 10.44 8.97
C ASN A 72 7.52 11.47 8.52
N GLU A 73 7.55 12.66 9.10
CA GLU A 73 6.63 13.77 8.79
C GLU A 73 5.13 13.46 9.01
N SER A 74 4.80 12.36 9.69
CA SER A 74 3.43 12.09 10.11
C SER A 74 3.12 12.80 11.42
N SER A 75 1.85 13.14 11.62
CA SER A 75 1.31 13.54 12.92
C SER A 75 0.56 12.36 13.53
N ALA A 76 0.41 12.33 14.85
CA ALA A 76 -0.50 11.39 15.48
C ALA A 76 -1.93 11.61 14.95
N LEU A 77 -2.72 10.53 14.84
CA LEU A 77 -4.09 10.65 14.41
C LEU A 77 -4.88 11.60 15.31
N SER A 78 -5.75 12.42 14.71
CA SER A 78 -6.64 13.32 15.45
C SER A 78 -7.98 12.65 15.85
N ILE A 79 -8.13 11.36 15.54
CA ILE A 79 -9.34 10.58 15.75
C ILE A 79 -9.46 10.09 17.20
N ASN A 80 -10.61 10.38 17.83
CA ASN A 80 -10.99 9.79 19.11
C ASN A 80 -12.03 8.69 18.88
N ALA A 81 -11.66 7.45 19.22
CA ALA A 81 -12.55 6.28 19.09
C ALA A 81 -13.88 6.43 19.86
N ALA A 82 -13.88 7.20 20.95
CA ALA A 82 -15.09 7.44 21.74
C ALA A 82 -16.16 8.24 20.99
N ASP A 83 -15.81 8.98 19.93
CA ASP A 83 -16.78 9.69 19.10
C ASP A 83 -17.58 8.74 18.18
N TYR A 84 -17.19 7.45 18.17
CA TYR A 84 -17.75 6.38 17.34
C TYR A 84 -18.17 5.17 18.20
N GLU A 85 -18.90 5.41 19.31
CA GLU A 85 -19.23 4.39 20.33
C GLU A 85 -19.85 3.09 19.79
N GLN A 86 -20.49 3.13 18.62
CA GLN A 86 -21.14 1.98 18.01
C GLN A 86 -20.35 1.35 16.86
N ALA A 87 -19.16 1.85 16.55
CA ALA A 87 -18.38 1.34 15.44
C ALA A 87 -17.87 -0.08 15.73
N ASN A 88 -18.02 -0.94 14.73
CA ASN A 88 -17.33 -2.20 14.63
C ASN A 88 -15.95 -1.97 14.01
N PHE A 89 -14.89 -2.09 14.82
CA PHE A 89 -13.53 -1.80 14.38
C PHE A 89 -13.02 -2.72 13.25
N GLN A 90 -13.57 -3.94 13.10
CA GLN A 90 -13.20 -4.81 11.99
C GLN A 90 -13.76 -4.29 10.66
N LEU A 91 -15.04 -3.88 10.63
CA LEU A 91 -15.62 -3.23 9.46
C LEU A 91 -14.98 -1.85 9.20
N ALA A 92 -14.71 -1.07 10.24
CA ALA A 92 -14.02 0.21 10.11
C ALA A 92 -12.61 0.05 9.50
N SER A 93 -11.88 -1.00 9.87
CA SER A 93 -10.57 -1.31 9.28
C SER A 93 -10.67 -1.62 7.79
N LEU A 94 -11.69 -2.36 7.37
CA LEU A 94 -11.97 -2.63 5.96
C LEU A 94 -12.38 -1.37 5.21
N ALA A 95 -13.24 -0.54 5.79
CA ALA A 95 -13.65 0.75 5.22
C ALA A 95 -12.45 1.67 4.99
N ALA A 96 -11.57 1.78 5.99
CA ALA A 96 -10.34 2.54 5.89
C ALA A 96 -9.43 1.99 4.77
N TYR A 97 -9.20 0.68 4.77
CA TYR A 97 -8.40 -0.01 3.76
C TYR A 97 -8.89 0.28 2.34
N TYR A 98 -10.17 -0.01 2.05
CA TYR A 98 -10.72 0.15 0.71
C TYR A 98 -10.70 1.61 0.25
N LYS A 99 -11.05 2.55 1.14
CA LYS A 99 -11.04 3.99 0.78
C LYS A 99 -9.64 4.43 0.34
N VAL A 100 -8.60 4.07 1.09
CA VAL A 100 -7.22 4.41 0.70
C VAL A 100 -6.81 3.63 -0.56
N ALA A 101 -7.08 2.33 -0.63
CA ALA A 101 -6.68 1.48 -1.75
C ALA A 101 -7.25 1.98 -3.09
N ILE A 102 -8.54 2.30 -3.11
CA ILE A 102 -9.24 2.83 -4.30
C ILE A 102 -8.58 4.11 -4.81
N GLN A 103 -8.20 5.03 -3.92
CA GLN A 103 -7.57 6.31 -4.30
C GLN A 103 -6.15 6.17 -4.87
N LEU A 104 -5.52 4.99 -4.76
CA LEU A 104 -4.13 4.76 -5.17
C LEU A 104 -3.97 3.94 -6.45
N ILE A 105 -5.08 3.49 -7.06
CA ILE A 105 -5.10 2.68 -8.29
C ILE A 105 -5.79 3.44 -9.45
N PHE A 106 -5.77 2.89 -10.66
CA PHE A 106 -6.46 3.49 -11.81
C PHE A 106 -7.82 2.84 -12.05
N THR A 107 -7.92 1.51 -11.99
CA THR A 107 -9.17 0.77 -12.21
C THR A 107 -9.96 0.65 -10.90
N GLU A 108 -10.42 1.78 -10.38
CA GLU A 108 -11.14 1.88 -9.09
C GLU A 108 -12.33 0.93 -8.96
N GLN A 109 -13.06 0.74 -10.07
CA GLN A 109 -14.29 -0.04 -10.11
C GLN A 109 -14.11 -1.47 -9.58
N PHE A 110 -12.94 -2.09 -9.78
CA PHE A 110 -12.69 -3.47 -9.31
C PHE A 110 -12.69 -3.59 -7.78
N LEU A 111 -12.19 -2.57 -7.08
CA LEU A 111 -12.22 -2.54 -5.62
C LEU A 111 -13.54 -2.01 -5.08
N ILE A 112 -14.21 -1.11 -5.80
CA ILE A 112 -15.56 -0.64 -5.44
C ILE A 112 -16.54 -1.81 -5.43
N GLU A 113 -16.56 -2.63 -6.48
CA GLU A 113 -17.45 -3.80 -6.58
C GLU A 113 -17.14 -4.84 -5.49
N ASP A 114 -15.87 -5.11 -5.24
CA ASP A 114 -15.43 -6.04 -4.20
C ASP A 114 -15.84 -5.57 -2.80
N ARG A 115 -15.61 -4.29 -2.49
CA ARG A 115 -16.06 -3.65 -1.24
C ARG A 115 -17.57 -3.73 -1.08
N GLU A 116 -18.33 -3.39 -2.13
CA GLU A 116 -19.79 -3.37 -2.08
C GLU A 116 -20.35 -4.77 -1.85
N ALA A 117 -19.83 -5.79 -2.52
CA ALA A 117 -20.22 -7.18 -2.32
C ALA A 117 -19.93 -7.65 -0.88
N LEU A 118 -18.75 -7.30 -0.35
CA LEU A 118 -18.35 -7.62 1.02
C LEU A 118 -19.26 -6.93 2.05
N PHE A 119 -19.51 -5.64 1.88
CA PHE A 119 -20.35 -4.86 2.79
C PHE A 119 -21.80 -5.32 2.76
N GLU A 120 -22.29 -5.73 1.60
CA GLU A 120 -23.60 -6.34 1.44
C GLU A 120 -23.67 -7.71 2.13
N GLU A 121 -22.61 -8.53 2.09
CA GLU A 121 -22.53 -9.78 2.86
C GLU A 121 -22.65 -9.53 4.37
N ILE A 122 -21.93 -8.54 4.89
CA ILE A 122 -21.96 -8.19 6.32
C ILE A 122 -23.35 -7.70 6.76
N LYS A 123 -23.98 -6.81 5.98
CA LYS A 123 -25.35 -6.34 6.26
C LYS A 123 -26.34 -7.51 6.23
N ASN A 124 -26.25 -8.39 5.24
CA ASN A 124 -27.12 -9.58 5.13
C ASN A 124 -26.89 -10.58 6.26
N ALA A 125 -25.71 -10.61 6.90
CA ALA A 125 -25.45 -11.39 8.11
C ALA A 125 -26.11 -10.79 9.38
N GLY A 126 -26.74 -9.62 9.28
CA GLY A 126 -27.58 -9.02 10.32
C GLY A 126 -26.91 -7.92 11.14
N MET A 127 -25.83 -7.30 10.63
CA MET A 127 -25.24 -6.12 11.30
C MET A 127 -26.29 -4.97 11.38
N PRO A 128 -26.50 -4.36 12.55
CA PRO A 128 -27.38 -3.18 12.67
C PRO A 128 -26.89 -2.01 11.82
N GLU A 129 -27.83 -1.28 11.20
CA GLU A 129 -27.51 -0.12 10.35
C GLU A 129 -26.69 0.95 11.10
N GLU A 130 -27.01 1.20 12.37
CA GLU A 130 -26.32 2.19 13.20
C GLU A 130 -24.84 1.82 13.44
N GLU A 131 -24.56 0.54 13.74
CA GLU A 131 -23.20 0.00 13.86
C GLU A 131 -22.47 0.04 12.51
N PHE A 132 -23.15 -0.33 11.42
CA PHE A 132 -22.58 -0.28 10.08
C PHE A 132 -22.14 1.14 9.69
N GLN A 133 -23.03 2.13 9.83
CA GLN A 133 -22.74 3.52 9.50
C GLN A 133 -21.67 4.13 10.42
N ALA A 134 -21.70 3.83 11.72
CA ALA A 134 -20.64 4.25 12.65
C ALA A 134 -19.28 3.66 12.27
N SER A 135 -19.24 2.40 11.83
CA SER A 135 -18.01 1.74 11.36
C SER A 135 -17.46 2.39 10.10
N LEU A 136 -18.31 2.70 9.13
CA LEU A 136 -17.90 3.40 7.92
C LEU A 136 -17.36 4.80 8.25
N ALA A 137 -18.07 5.56 9.10
CA ALA A 137 -17.66 6.90 9.50
C ALA A 137 -16.28 6.91 10.19
N LEU A 138 -16.01 5.94 11.07
CA LEU A 138 -14.70 5.79 11.72
C LEU A 138 -13.61 5.46 10.68
N GLY A 139 -13.85 4.45 9.84
CA GLY A 139 -12.87 4.03 8.83
C GLY A 139 -12.58 5.12 7.81
N GLU A 140 -13.61 5.88 7.42
CA GLU A 140 -13.49 7.01 6.51
C GLU A 140 -12.66 8.15 7.09
N ALA A 141 -12.84 8.48 8.36
CA ALA A 141 -12.08 9.52 9.04
C ALA A 141 -10.59 9.16 9.17
N VAL A 142 -10.29 7.91 9.53
CA VAL A 142 -8.89 7.42 9.55
C VAL A 142 -8.28 7.44 8.14
N ALA A 143 -9.00 6.96 7.14
CA ALA A 143 -8.51 6.97 5.76
C ALA A 143 -8.23 8.37 5.22
N ASP A 144 -9.03 9.38 5.60
CA ASP A 144 -8.80 10.77 5.18
C ASP A 144 -7.48 11.31 5.74
N GLU A 145 -7.16 11.05 7.01
CA GLU A 145 -5.87 11.45 7.59
C GLU A 145 -4.69 10.70 6.93
N ILE A 146 -4.85 9.42 6.61
CA ILE A 146 -3.82 8.64 5.90
C ILE A 146 -3.62 9.14 4.47
N LEU A 147 -4.68 9.50 3.75
CA LEU A 147 -4.58 10.05 2.40
C LEU A 147 -3.95 11.44 2.40
N ALA A 148 -4.28 12.28 3.40
CA ALA A 148 -3.63 13.57 3.59
C ALA A 148 -2.13 13.42 3.89
N TYR A 149 -1.75 12.44 4.71
CA TYR A 149 -0.34 12.12 4.90
C TYR A 149 0.32 11.60 3.61
N ALA A 150 -0.37 10.74 2.86
CA ALA A 150 0.12 10.15 1.62
C ALA A 150 0.29 11.16 0.47
N SER A 151 -0.49 12.25 0.43
CA SER A 151 -0.39 13.27 -0.62
C SER A 151 0.91 14.06 -0.57
N GLU A 152 1.52 14.15 0.61
CA GLU A 152 2.73 14.93 0.87
C GLU A 152 4.02 14.10 0.72
N ASP A 153 3.96 12.86 0.24
CA ASP A 153 5.12 11.96 0.15
C ASP A 153 6.02 12.17 -1.09
N ASN A 154 5.77 13.24 -1.84
CA ASN A 154 6.44 13.61 -3.09
C ASN A 154 6.11 12.71 -4.31
N TYR A 155 5.18 11.76 -4.19
CA TYR A 155 4.77 10.89 -5.30
C TYR A 155 4.13 11.67 -6.44
N HIS A 156 3.17 12.56 -6.14
CA HIS A 156 2.47 13.33 -7.17
C HIS A 156 3.43 14.26 -7.96
N GLN A 157 4.30 14.95 -7.25
CA GLN A 157 5.30 15.85 -7.79
C GLN A 157 6.31 15.09 -8.67
N SER A 158 6.74 13.91 -8.25
CA SER A 158 7.73 13.10 -8.98
C SER A 158 7.26 12.66 -10.37
N ARG A 159 5.94 12.61 -10.63
CA ARG A 159 5.37 12.28 -11.95
C ARG A 159 5.75 13.29 -13.03
N SER A 160 6.14 14.50 -12.65
CA SER A 160 6.60 15.57 -13.55
C SER A 160 8.12 15.66 -13.68
N PHE A 161 8.88 14.86 -12.93
CA PHE A 161 10.34 14.92 -12.98
C PHE A 161 10.87 14.38 -14.31
N GLY A 162 12.05 14.90 -14.72
CA GLY A 162 12.67 14.51 -15.98
C GLY A 162 13.00 13.02 -16.03
N LYS A 163 12.79 12.38 -17.17
CA LYS A 163 13.14 10.97 -17.37
C LYS A 163 14.66 10.75 -17.34
N TYR A 164 15.09 9.50 -17.14
CA TYR A 164 16.50 9.14 -17.31
C TYR A 164 16.94 9.40 -18.76
N THR A 165 18.04 10.13 -18.91
CA THR A 165 18.65 10.37 -20.23
C THR A 165 19.71 9.31 -20.49
N VAL A 166 19.50 8.51 -21.53
CA VAL A 166 20.47 7.50 -21.97
C VAL A 166 21.75 8.19 -22.42
N LYS A 167 22.88 7.74 -21.87
CA LYS A 167 24.21 8.29 -22.19
C LYS A 167 24.92 7.43 -23.24
N ASN A 168 25.83 8.06 -23.99
CA ASN A 168 26.61 7.42 -25.04
C ASN A 168 27.88 6.72 -24.53
N ASP A 169 28.10 6.63 -23.22
CA ASP A 169 29.20 5.85 -22.66
C ASP A 169 28.88 4.34 -22.56
N LEU A 170 29.90 3.53 -22.32
CA LEU A 170 29.80 2.07 -22.29
C LEU A 170 29.27 1.53 -20.95
N GLY A 171 29.43 2.28 -19.85
CA GLY A 171 29.08 1.82 -18.50
C GLY A 171 27.67 2.18 -18.05
N SER A 172 27.02 3.12 -18.75
CA SER A 172 25.65 3.55 -18.43
C SER A 172 24.59 2.52 -18.83
N TRP A 173 23.54 2.42 -18.02
CA TRP A 173 22.36 1.62 -18.33
C TRP A 173 21.72 2.06 -19.65
N LYS A 174 21.24 1.07 -20.42
CA LYS A 174 20.52 1.28 -21.68
C LYS A 174 19.26 0.43 -21.68
N PRO A 175 18.17 0.89 -22.31
CA PRO A 175 17.00 0.07 -22.55
C PRO A 175 17.38 -1.25 -23.24
N THR A 176 16.79 -2.35 -22.79
CA THR A 176 17.10 -3.70 -23.31
C THR A 176 15.99 -4.24 -24.21
N PRO A 177 16.32 -5.06 -25.22
CA PRO A 177 15.32 -5.75 -26.03
C PRO A 177 14.45 -6.68 -25.17
N PRO A 178 13.23 -7.03 -25.63
CA PRO A 178 12.64 -6.65 -26.93
C PRO A 178 11.97 -5.26 -26.93
N ALA A 179 11.51 -4.78 -25.78
CA ALA A 179 10.63 -3.61 -25.71
C ALA A 179 11.38 -2.27 -25.63
N TYR A 180 12.67 -2.27 -25.24
CA TYR A 180 13.46 -1.05 -25.05
C TYR A 180 12.74 -0.01 -24.19
N ILE A 181 12.11 -0.48 -23.10
CA ILE A 181 11.37 0.40 -22.18
C ILE A 181 12.29 1.43 -21.53
N GLU A 182 11.74 2.61 -21.27
CA GLU A 182 12.41 3.65 -20.51
C GLU A 182 12.71 3.18 -19.07
N SER A 183 13.62 3.88 -18.39
CA SER A 183 13.92 3.57 -16.98
C SER A 183 12.65 3.72 -16.14
N ILE A 184 12.35 2.72 -15.34
CA ILE A 184 11.24 2.75 -14.40
C ILE A 184 11.66 3.58 -13.17
N GLU A 185 10.81 4.56 -12.80
CA GLU A 185 10.92 5.37 -11.58
C GLU A 185 12.35 5.85 -11.23
N PRO A 186 13.04 6.60 -12.11
CA PRO A 186 14.44 7.01 -11.91
C PRO A 186 14.65 7.92 -10.68
N HIS A 187 13.57 8.50 -10.15
CA HIS A 187 13.57 9.38 -8.98
C HIS A 187 12.87 8.76 -7.77
N TRP A 188 12.72 7.43 -7.71
CA TRP A 188 12.05 6.78 -6.58
C TRP A 188 12.71 7.09 -5.22
N ASN A 189 14.01 7.39 -5.23
CA ASN A 189 14.74 7.85 -4.04
C ASN A 189 14.34 9.25 -3.53
N LYS A 190 13.39 9.92 -4.19
CA LYS A 190 12.82 11.22 -3.79
C LYS A 190 11.47 11.09 -3.10
N ILE A 191 10.88 9.89 -3.07
CA ILE A 191 9.67 9.62 -2.28
C ILE A 191 10.05 9.62 -0.80
N ARG A 192 9.20 10.19 0.06
CA ARG A 192 9.41 10.20 1.50
C ARG A 192 9.49 8.76 2.03
N PRO A 193 10.61 8.34 2.66
CA PRO A 193 10.67 7.04 3.32
C PRO A 193 9.75 7.02 4.54
N PHE A 194 9.14 5.88 4.87
CA PHE A 194 8.32 5.75 6.08
C PHE A 194 9.14 5.83 7.38
N PHE A 195 10.28 5.14 7.43
CA PHE A 195 11.10 4.98 8.64
C PHE A 195 12.58 5.35 8.45
N LEU A 196 13.05 5.47 7.21
CA LEU A 196 14.47 5.74 6.97
C LEU A 196 14.76 7.22 7.21
N ASP A 197 15.88 7.54 7.86
CA ASP A 197 16.34 8.93 8.02
C ASP A 197 16.53 9.61 6.65
N SER A 198 16.95 8.82 5.65
CA SER A 198 17.03 9.23 4.26
C SER A 198 16.99 8.01 3.32
N ALA A 199 16.64 8.22 2.05
CA ALA A 199 16.66 7.16 1.04
C ALA A 199 18.06 6.52 0.84
N SER A 200 19.12 7.16 1.33
CA SER A 200 20.50 6.67 1.28
C SER A 200 21.01 6.07 2.59
N GLN A 201 20.18 5.90 3.63
CA GLN A 201 20.60 5.36 4.92
C GLN A 201 21.31 4.00 4.80
N PHE A 202 20.89 3.18 3.84
CA PHE A 202 21.49 1.88 3.53
C PHE A 202 22.18 1.86 2.15
N ALA A 203 22.79 2.97 1.73
CA ALA A 203 23.53 3.02 0.48
C ALA A 203 24.70 1.99 0.50
N PRO A 204 24.74 1.03 -0.44
CA PRO A 204 25.80 0.03 -0.48
C PRO A 204 27.12 0.65 -0.98
N VAL A 205 28.21 -0.11 -0.84
CA VAL A 205 29.47 0.22 -1.52
C VAL A 205 29.25 0.26 -3.04
N ALA A 206 29.95 1.18 -3.71
CA ALA A 206 29.87 1.31 -5.15
C ALA A 206 30.21 -0.02 -5.87
N PRO A 207 29.53 -0.36 -6.97
CA PRO A 207 29.89 -1.53 -7.76
C PRO A 207 31.29 -1.35 -8.38
N PRO A 208 31.97 -2.45 -8.78
CA PRO A 208 33.19 -2.36 -9.55
C PRO A 208 33.00 -1.46 -10.79
N PRO A 209 33.95 -0.58 -11.12
CA PRO A 209 33.89 0.23 -12.33
C PRO A 209 33.70 -0.65 -13.57
N PHE A 210 32.93 -0.16 -14.54
CA PHE A 210 32.78 -0.83 -15.84
C PHE A 210 34.15 -1.04 -16.48
N ASP A 211 34.43 -2.26 -16.94
CA ASP A 211 35.65 -2.61 -17.65
C ASP A 211 35.44 -3.84 -18.54
N THR A 212 36.07 -3.86 -19.71
CA THR A 212 36.01 -4.99 -20.66
C THR A 212 37.25 -5.87 -20.62
N ILE A 213 38.27 -5.52 -19.82
CA ILE A 213 39.48 -6.30 -19.65
C ILE A 213 39.15 -7.60 -18.89
N PRO A 214 39.54 -8.80 -19.39
CA PRO A 214 39.20 -10.08 -18.79
C PRO A 214 39.57 -10.23 -17.31
N GLU A 215 40.67 -9.62 -16.91
CA GLU A 215 41.22 -9.65 -15.56
C GLU A 215 40.51 -8.68 -14.60
N SER A 216 39.66 -7.78 -15.11
CA SER A 216 38.93 -6.82 -14.29
C SER A 216 37.88 -7.52 -13.40
N THR A 217 37.64 -6.93 -12.22
CA THR A 217 36.60 -7.42 -11.31
C THR A 217 35.21 -7.37 -11.95
N PHE A 218 34.95 -6.37 -12.80
CA PHE A 218 33.68 -6.25 -13.52
C PHE A 218 33.46 -7.41 -14.50
N PHE A 219 34.44 -7.67 -15.37
CA PHE A 219 34.33 -8.71 -16.39
C PHE A 219 34.15 -10.11 -15.78
N SER A 220 34.92 -10.42 -14.73
CA SER A 220 34.81 -11.69 -14.00
C SER A 220 33.40 -11.92 -13.45
N ARG A 221 32.76 -10.88 -12.88
CA ARG A 221 31.39 -10.97 -12.35
C ARG A 221 30.36 -11.20 -13.47
N CYS A 222 30.48 -10.50 -14.60
CA CYS A 222 29.60 -10.68 -15.75
C CYS A 222 29.70 -12.10 -16.34
N HIS A 223 30.91 -12.66 -16.45
CA HIS A 223 31.11 -14.02 -16.93
C HIS A 223 30.49 -15.07 -16.01
N GLY A 224 30.55 -14.87 -14.70
CA GLY A 224 29.86 -15.72 -13.72
C GLY A 224 28.35 -15.79 -13.99
N CYS A 225 27.70 -14.66 -14.29
CA CYS A 225 26.28 -14.64 -14.66
C CYS A 225 25.98 -15.39 -15.96
N HIS A 226 26.87 -15.30 -16.96
CA HIS A 226 26.71 -16.02 -18.24
C HIS A 226 26.84 -17.54 -18.07
N GLY A 227 27.74 -18.01 -17.22
CA GLY A 227 27.96 -19.44 -16.98
C GLY A 227 26.82 -20.15 -16.25
N CYS A 228 25.91 -19.41 -15.60
CA CYS A 228 24.73 -19.95 -14.91
C CYS A 228 23.53 -20.21 -15.84
N ARG A 229 23.59 -19.83 -17.12
CA ARG A 229 22.59 -20.23 -18.11
C ARG A 229 22.88 -21.67 -18.58
N LYS A 230 22.40 -22.65 -17.83
CA LYS A 230 22.23 -24.04 -18.28
C LYS A 230 20.76 -24.34 -18.46
#